data_AF-V9IHP3-F1
#
_entry.id   AF-V9IHP3-F1
#
_cell.length_a   1.000
_cell.length_b   1.000
_cell.length_c   1.000
_cell.angle_alpha   90.00
_cell.angle_beta   90.00
_cell.angle_gamma   90.00
#
_symmetry.space_group_name_H-M   'P 1'
#
loop_
_entity.id
_entity.type
_entity.pdbx_description
1 polymer ?
#
loop_
_entity_poly.entity_id
_entity_poly.type
_entity_poly.pdbx_seq_one_letter_code
_entity_poly.pdbx_strand_id
1 'polypeptide(L)'
;MELQDGQREGELKLDILSEHVSQSAHNLSPRSLESMERDLTTLRFEHKKFATAVNDIIRCIEERIQQWSEYENSLERLLAWLTDAESSLKNYSLKNTLDEKQEQLEKYQMLIVNLRQNEAEFDKMSDESSELMQISGETRFSASVQQITSRFQSIQATAKELVKNVNKQWRTTQLS
;
A
#
# COMPACT_ATOMS: atom_id res chain seq x y z
N MET A 1 -7.49 20.52 9.36
CA MET A 1 -8.22 21.75 9.74
C MET A 1 -7.33 22.62 10.59
N GLU A 2 -6.95 22.19 11.80
CA GLU A 2 -6.12 22.98 12.73
C GLU A 2 -4.76 23.47 12.17
N LEU A 3 -4.04 22.64 11.38
CA LEU A 3 -2.76 23.06 10.78
C LEU A 3 -2.92 24.13 9.68
N GLN A 4 -3.98 24.05 8.88
CA GLN A 4 -4.29 25.07 7.88
C GLN A 4 -4.77 26.36 8.54
N ASP A 5 -5.50 26.25 9.64
CA ASP A 5 -5.94 27.40 10.44
C ASP A 5 -4.73 28.12 11.06
N GLY A 6 -3.75 27.37 11.58
CA GLY A 6 -2.50 27.93 12.09
C GLY A 6 -1.66 28.64 11.02
N GLN A 7 -1.59 28.10 9.80
CA GLN A 7 -0.93 28.77 8.67
C GLN A 7 -1.63 30.08 8.29
N ARG A 8 -2.97 30.07 8.23
CA ARG A 8 -3.76 31.27 7.95
C ARG A 8 -3.58 32.33 9.04
N GLU A 9 -3.56 31.92 10.30
CA GLU A 9 -3.31 32.82 11.42
C GLU A 9 -1.91 33.45 11.36
N GLY A 10 -0.89 32.67 10.99
CA GLY A 10 0.47 33.15 10.79
C GLY A 10 0.57 34.22 9.69
N GLU A 11 -0.09 34.00 8.55
CA GLU A 11 -0.12 34.97 7.45
C GLU A 11 -0.85 36.26 7.86
N LEU A 12 -1.98 36.15 8.56
CA LEU A 12 -2.73 37.30 9.08
C LEU A 12 -1.88 38.14 10.04
N LYS A 13 -1.11 37.50 10.93
CA LYS A 13 -0.19 38.20 11.85
C LYS A 13 0.91 38.95 11.09
N LEU A 14 1.43 38.39 10.00
CA LEU A 14 2.43 39.05 9.16
C LEU A 14 1.88 40.26 8.42
N ASP A 15 0.63 40.16 7.95
CA ASP A 15 -0.06 41.28 7.30
C ASP A 15 -0.30 42.43 8.28
N ILE A 16 -0.78 42.12 9.49
CA ILE A 16 -0.96 43.12 10.56
C ILE A 16 0.38 43.79 10.91
N LEU A 17 1.45 43.01 11.06
CA LEU A 17 2.78 43.57 11.36
C LEU A 17 3.29 44.48 10.23
N SER A 18 3.07 44.08 8.97
CA SER A 18 3.43 44.88 7.79
C SER A 18 2.66 46.20 7.73
N GLU A 19 1.38 46.18 8.08
CA GLU A 19 0.55 47.38 8.15
C GLU A 19 1.02 48.31 9.28
N HIS A 20 1.32 47.77 10.47
CA HIS A 20 1.84 48.53 11.60
C HIS A 20 3.19 49.22 11.29
N VAL A 21 4.12 48.52 10.62
CA VAL A 21 5.39 49.12 10.19
C VAL A 21 5.14 50.25 9.20
N SER A 22 4.20 50.07 8.26
CA SER A 22 3.83 51.09 7.28
C SER A 22 3.20 52.32 7.95
N GLN A 23 2.28 52.12 8.90
CA GLN A 23 1.61 53.20 9.64
C GLN A 23 2.59 53.99 10.52
N SER A 24 3.58 53.32 11.12
CA SER A 24 4.57 53.94 12.01
C SER A 24 5.79 54.54 11.28
N ALA A 25 5.91 54.35 9.96
CA ALA A 25 7.07 54.75 9.16
C ALA A 25 7.47 56.24 9.33
N HIS A 26 6.50 57.14 9.46
CA HIS A 26 6.73 58.58 9.64
C HIS A 26 7.31 58.96 11.02
N ASN A 27 7.22 58.06 12.01
CA ASN A 27 7.74 58.24 13.36
C ASN A 27 9.07 57.51 13.59
N LEU A 28 9.57 56.80 12.58
CA LEU A 28 10.76 55.97 12.66
C LEU A 28 11.94 56.62 11.95
N SER A 29 13.15 56.36 12.45
CA SER A 29 14.36 56.71 11.70
C SER A 29 14.50 55.82 10.45
N PRO A 30 15.17 56.28 9.38
CA PRO A 30 15.37 55.48 8.18
C PRO A 30 16.03 54.11 8.46
N ARG A 31 17.02 54.09 9.37
CA ARG A 31 17.73 52.87 9.76
C ARG A 31 16.85 51.86 10.50
N SER A 32 15.96 52.34 11.38
CA SER A 32 15.02 51.46 12.08
C SER A 32 13.96 50.91 11.12
N LEU A 33 13.47 51.73 10.18
CA LEU A 33 12.50 51.29 9.18
C LEU A 33 13.10 50.21 8.28
N GLU A 34 14.30 50.43 7.74
CA GLU A 34 15.01 49.45 6.90
C GLU A 34 15.25 48.12 7.64
N SER A 35 15.61 48.17 8.92
CA SER A 35 15.78 46.95 9.74
C SER A 35 14.46 46.20 9.88
N MET A 36 13.36 46.89 10.17
CA MET A 36 12.04 46.28 10.36
C MET A 36 11.48 45.71 9.05
N GLU A 37 11.67 46.38 7.91
CA GLU A 37 11.30 45.90 6.59
C GLU A 37 12.07 44.63 6.19
N ARG A 38 13.38 44.61 6.51
CA ARG A 38 14.22 43.42 6.31
C ARG A 38 13.73 42.26 7.17
N ASP A 39 13.48 42.49 8.45
CA ASP A 39 13.03 41.45 9.37
C ASP A 39 11.64 40.91 8.97
N LEU A 40 10.72 41.77 8.51
CA LEU A 40 9.45 41.37 7.92
C LEU A 40 9.64 40.49 6.68
N THR A 41 10.55 40.89 5.79
CA THR A 41 10.86 40.11 4.58
C THR A 41 11.40 38.73 4.93
N THR A 42 12.34 38.65 5.87
CA THR A 42 12.87 37.39 6.38
C THR A 42 11.78 36.54 7.02
N LEU A 43 10.93 37.12 7.87
CA LEU A 43 9.89 36.39 8.56
C LEU A 43 8.82 35.85 7.60
N ARG A 44 8.43 36.62 6.58
CA ARG A 44 7.54 36.14 5.51
C ARG A 44 8.16 34.99 4.73
N PHE A 45 9.46 35.08 4.41
CA PHE A 45 10.16 34.00 3.73
C PHE A 45 10.18 32.71 4.56
N GLU A 46 10.55 32.81 5.84
CA GLU A 46 10.58 31.64 6.74
C GLU A 46 9.18 31.07 6.98
N HIS A 47 8.16 31.90 7.14
CA HIS A 47 6.76 31.46 7.26
C HIS A 47 6.32 30.67 6.02
N LYS A 48 6.59 31.20 4.82
CA LYS A 48 6.27 30.51 3.56
C LYS A 48 7.00 29.18 3.44
N LYS A 49 8.29 29.16 3.77
CA LYS A 49 9.11 27.94 3.76
C LYS A 49 8.56 26.89 4.71
N PHE A 50 8.19 27.30 5.93
CA PHE A 50 7.55 26.44 6.92
C PHE A 50 6.20 25.90 6.42
N ALA A 51 5.34 26.76 5.88
CA ALA A 51 4.04 26.37 5.35
C ALA A 51 4.17 25.34 4.21
N THR A 52 5.11 25.55 3.28
CA THR A 52 5.43 24.57 2.23
C THR A 52 5.88 23.23 2.83
N ALA A 53 6.83 23.24 3.77
CA ALA A 53 7.33 22.02 4.39
C ALA A 53 6.22 21.24 5.12
N VAL A 54 5.31 21.93 5.82
CA VAL A 54 4.16 21.30 6.46
C VAL A 54 3.23 20.68 5.43
N ASN A 55 2.92 21.38 4.34
CA ASN A 55 2.06 20.86 3.28
C ASN A 55 2.69 19.64 2.57
N ASP A 56 4.01 19.64 2.37
CA ASP A 56 4.73 18.48 1.83
C ASP A 56 4.63 17.28 2.77
N ILE A 57 4.77 17.48 4.09
CA ILE A 57 4.61 16.41 5.08
C ILE A 57 3.18 15.87 5.08
N ILE A 58 2.16 16.75 5.03
CA ILE A 58 0.75 16.34 4.97
C ILE A 58 0.52 15.45 3.74
N ARG A 59 0.95 15.91 2.56
CA ARG A 59 0.82 15.16 1.31
C ARG A 59 1.52 13.81 1.40
N CYS A 60 2.74 13.77 1.94
CA CYS A 60 3.46 12.53 2.16
C CYS A 60 2.68 11.57 3.07
N ILE A 61 2.10 12.05 4.18
CA ILE A 61 1.29 11.23 5.08
C ILE A 61 0.04 10.70 4.38
N GLU A 62 -0.67 11.53 3.61
CA GLU A 62 -1.85 11.13 2.84
C GLU A 62 -1.51 10.05 1.80
N GLU A 63 -0.41 10.22 1.07
CA GLU A 63 0.11 9.22 0.12
C GLU A 63 0.41 7.89 0.85
N ARG A 64 0.99 7.93 2.06
CA ARG A 64 1.26 6.70 2.85
C ARG A 64 0.00 6.04 3.36
N ILE A 65 -0.99 6.80 3.81
CA ILE A 65 -2.30 6.25 4.23
C ILE A 65 -2.96 5.51 3.05
N GLN A 66 -2.91 6.10 1.85
CA GLN A 66 -3.46 5.49 0.65
C GLN A 66 -2.73 4.17 0.31
N GLN A 67 -1.40 4.16 0.30
CA GLN A 67 -0.62 2.94 0.08
C GLN A 67 -0.91 1.86 1.11
N TRP A 68 -1.06 2.25 2.38
CA TRP A 68 -1.41 1.29 3.44
C TRP A 68 -2.79 0.69 3.21
N SER A 69 -3.77 1.49 2.81
CA SER A 69 -5.10 0.98 2.45
C SER A 69 -5.04 0.01 1.27
N GLU A 70 -4.25 0.30 0.24
CA GLU A 70 -4.07 -0.59 -0.92
C GLU A 70 -3.43 -1.92 -0.54
N TYR A 71 -2.42 -1.89 0.33
CA TYR A 71 -1.80 -3.09 0.89
C TYR A 71 -2.82 -3.93 1.69
N GLU A 72 -3.59 -3.32 2.59
CA GLU A 72 -4.57 -4.04 3.43
C GLU A 72 -5.66 -4.69 2.58
N ASN A 73 -6.16 -3.99 1.56
CA ASN A 73 -7.14 -4.53 0.63
C ASN A 73 -6.58 -5.72 -0.17
N SER A 74 -5.33 -5.63 -0.62
CA SER A 74 -4.64 -6.71 -1.35
C SER A 74 -4.41 -7.92 -0.44
N LEU A 75 -4.00 -7.67 0.80
CA LEU A 75 -3.80 -8.68 1.83
C LEU A 75 -5.09 -9.45 2.13
N GLU A 76 -6.21 -8.74 2.34
CA GLU A 76 -7.50 -9.36 2.61
C GLU A 76 -7.97 -10.23 1.44
N ARG A 77 -7.87 -9.70 0.21
CA ARG A 77 -8.24 -10.45 -1.01
C ARG A 77 -7.41 -11.71 -1.18
N LEU A 78 -6.09 -11.64 -0.98
CA LEU A 78 -5.20 -12.79 -1.08
C LEU A 78 -5.48 -13.83 0.03
N LEU A 79 -5.74 -13.40 1.27
CA LEU A 79 -6.07 -14.31 2.37
C LEU A 79 -7.40 -15.03 2.16
N ALA A 80 -8.42 -14.34 1.64
CA ALA A 80 -9.69 -14.94 1.27
C ALA A 80 -9.48 -16.00 0.17
N TRP A 81 -8.78 -15.64 -0.90
CA TRP A 81 -8.48 -16.55 -2.00
C TRP A 81 -7.68 -17.78 -1.56
N LEU A 82 -6.65 -17.59 -0.72
CA LEU A 82 -5.85 -18.70 -0.17
C LEU A 82 -6.73 -19.69 0.60
N THR A 83 -7.71 -19.19 1.35
CA THR A 83 -8.63 -20.02 2.13
C THR A 83 -9.55 -20.83 1.22
N ASP A 84 -10.08 -20.21 0.17
CA ASP A 84 -10.92 -20.88 -0.83
C ASP A 84 -10.15 -21.92 -1.64
N ALA A 85 -8.90 -21.62 -2.00
CA ALA A 85 -8.00 -22.52 -2.71
C ALA A 85 -7.63 -23.74 -1.83
N GLU A 86 -7.26 -23.53 -0.57
CA GLU A 86 -6.99 -24.61 0.40
C GLU A 86 -8.22 -25.50 0.62
N SER A 87 -9.41 -24.91 0.76
CA SER A 87 -10.67 -25.65 0.87
C SER A 87 -10.94 -26.50 -0.39
N SER A 88 -10.73 -25.91 -1.56
CA SER A 88 -10.87 -26.61 -2.85
C SER A 88 -9.93 -27.79 -2.99
N LEU A 89 -8.71 -27.68 -2.46
CA LEU A 89 -7.71 -28.75 -2.44
C LEU A 89 -8.00 -29.82 -1.38
N LYS A 90 -8.49 -29.44 -0.19
CA LYS A 90 -8.86 -30.39 0.88
C LYS A 90 -10.05 -31.27 0.52
N ASN A 91 -11.01 -30.73 -0.22
CA ASN A 91 -12.19 -31.47 -0.69
C ASN A 91 -11.89 -32.41 -1.87
N TYR A 92 -10.62 -32.74 -2.10
CA TYR A 92 -10.22 -33.73 -3.08
C TYR A 92 -10.66 -35.15 -2.67
N SER A 93 -11.47 -35.77 -3.54
CA SER A 93 -11.79 -37.20 -3.47
C SER A 93 -11.44 -37.89 -4.78
N LEU A 94 -11.00 -39.15 -4.71
CA LEU A 94 -10.83 -40.00 -5.89
C LEU A 94 -12.20 -40.20 -6.56
N LYS A 95 -12.27 -40.00 -7.88
CA LYS A 95 -13.49 -40.12 -8.68
C LYS A 95 -13.46 -41.40 -9.52
N ASN A 96 -14.61 -42.06 -9.65
CA ASN A 96 -14.71 -43.39 -10.24
C ASN A 96 -15.11 -43.37 -11.72
N THR A 97 -15.67 -42.27 -12.21
CA THR A 97 -16.13 -42.15 -13.61
C THR A 97 -15.24 -41.23 -14.45
N LEU A 98 -15.30 -41.38 -15.78
CA LEU A 98 -14.45 -40.64 -16.72
C LEU A 98 -14.87 -39.16 -16.80
N ASP A 99 -16.17 -38.87 -16.72
CA ASP A 99 -16.72 -37.51 -16.69
C ASP A 99 -16.27 -36.75 -15.42
N GLU A 100 -16.28 -37.40 -14.26
CA GLU A 100 -15.80 -36.79 -13.02
C GLU A 100 -14.28 -36.52 -13.04
N LYS A 101 -13.50 -37.33 -13.78
CA LYS A 101 -12.06 -37.09 -13.99
C LYS A 101 -11.82 -35.89 -14.92
N GLN A 102 -12.68 -35.69 -15.93
CA GLN A 102 -12.63 -34.56 -16.84
C GLN A 102 -12.94 -33.24 -16.10
N GLU A 103 -14.03 -33.21 -15.31
CA GLU A 103 -14.42 -32.06 -14.50
C GLU A 103 -13.32 -31.68 -13.49
N GLN A 104 -12.67 -32.68 -12.88
CA GLN A 104 -11.53 -32.45 -11.99
C GLN A 104 -10.35 -31.77 -12.73
N LEU A 105 -10.00 -32.24 -13.93
CA LEU A 105 -8.90 -31.68 -14.70
C LEU A 105 -9.16 -30.20 -15.04
N GLU A 106 -10.36 -29.87 -15.48
CA GLU A 106 -10.77 -28.49 -15.78
C GLU A 106 -10.68 -27.59 -14.53
N LYS A 107 -11.17 -28.08 -13.38
CA LYS A 107 -11.05 -27.37 -12.11
C LYS A 107 -9.58 -27.10 -11.72
N TYR A 108 -8.69 -28.06 -11.93
CA TYR A 108 -7.26 -27.89 -11.65
C TYR A 108 -6.55 -26.95 -12.61
N GLN A 109 -6.92 -27.00 -13.90
CA GLN A 109 -6.39 -26.04 -14.88
C GLN A 109 -6.82 -24.61 -14.53
N MET A 110 -8.07 -24.41 -14.12
CA MET A 110 -8.51 -23.11 -13.60
C MET A 110 -7.77 -22.71 -12.33
N LEU A 111 -7.53 -23.64 -11.39
CA LEU A 111 -6.75 -23.35 -10.19
C LEU A 111 -5.31 -22.91 -10.53
N ILE A 112 -4.67 -23.52 -11.53
CA ILE A 112 -3.34 -23.12 -12.00
C ILE A 112 -3.35 -21.72 -12.63
N VAL A 113 -4.37 -21.39 -13.43
CA VAL A 113 -4.53 -20.05 -14.00
C VAL A 113 -4.70 -19.01 -12.90
N ASN A 114 -5.57 -19.29 -11.93
CA ASN A 114 -5.80 -18.42 -10.77
C ASN A 114 -4.54 -18.28 -9.91
N LEU A 115 -3.79 -19.36 -9.70
CA LEU A 115 -2.50 -19.32 -9.00
C LEU A 115 -1.55 -18.32 -9.65
N ARG A 116 -1.40 -18.34 -10.98
CA ARG A 116 -0.53 -17.39 -11.69
C ARG A 116 -1.00 -15.95 -11.58
N GLN A 117 -2.31 -15.71 -11.63
CA GLN A 117 -2.85 -14.36 -11.45
C GLN A 117 -2.59 -13.83 -10.03
N ASN A 118 -2.78 -14.67 -9.03
CA ASN A 118 -2.53 -14.33 -7.62
C ASN A 118 -1.03 -14.23 -7.29
N GLU A 119 -0.14 -14.84 -8.08
CA GLU A 119 1.32 -14.70 -7.95
C GLU A 119 1.75 -13.25 -8.21
N ALA A 120 1.25 -12.64 -9.29
CA ALA A 120 1.56 -11.24 -9.59
C ALA A 120 0.98 -10.26 -8.54
N GLU A 121 -0.21 -10.55 -8.02
CA GLU A 121 -0.82 -9.76 -6.94
C GLU A 121 -0.05 -9.92 -5.63
N PHE A 122 0.43 -11.13 -5.34
CA PHE A 122 1.30 -11.39 -4.19
C PHE A 122 2.64 -10.65 -4.30
N ASP A 123 3.30 -10.68 -5.47
CA ASP A 123 4.57 -9.99 -5.70
C ASP A 123 4.40 -8.48 -5.49
N LYS A 124 3.33 -7.89 -6.07
CA LYS A 124 2.99 -6.47 -5.86
C LYS A 124 2.79 -6.14 -4.38
N MET A 125 1.99 -6.94 -3.66
CA MET A 125 1.76 -6.75 -2.23
C MET A 125 3.06 -6.89 -1.42
N SER A 126 3.94 -7.82 -1.79
CA SER A 126 5.24 -8.01 -1.15
C SER A 126 6.16 -6.79 -1.33
N ASP A 127 6.20 -6.22 -2.53
CA ASP A 127 6.96 -5.01 -2.81
C ASP A 127 6.42 -3.80 -2.03
N GLU A 128 5.10 -3.59 -2.05
CA GLU A 128 4.42 -2.53 -1.30
C GLU A 128 4.71 -2.64 0.21
N SER A 129 4.66 -3.87 0.75
CA SER A 129 4.95 -4.13 2.16
C SER A 129 6.40 -3.81 2.54
N SER A 130 7.34 -4.03 1.62
CA SER A 130 8.76 -3.76 1.83
C SER A 130 9.04 -2.26 1.83
N GLU A 131 8.42 -1.52 0.91
CA GLU A 131 8.48 -0.05 0.87
C GLU A 131 7.87 0.55 2.16
N LEU A 132 6.68 0.11 2.55
CA LEU A 132 6.01 0.57 3.76
C LEU A 132 6.85 0.27 5.01
N MET A 133 7.46 -0.91 5.13
CA MET A 133 8.35 -1.26 6.24
C MET A 133 9.59 -0.36 6.30
N GLN A 134 10.22 -0.07 5.14
CA GLN A 134 11.40 0.80 5.09
C GLN A 134 11.10 2.22 5.56
N ILE A 135 9.92 2.73 5.22
CA ILE A 135 9.55 4.13 5.46
C ILE A 135 8.92 4.32 6.86
N SER A 136 8.08 3.39 7.29
CA SER A 136 7.36 3.48 8.57
C SER A 136 8.07 2.81 9.74
N GLY A 137 8.99 1.87 9.48
CA GLY A 137 9.57 1.01 10.51
C GLY A 137 8.61 -0.06 11.06
N GLU A 138 7.41 -0.21 10.48
CA GLU A 138 6.42 -1.19 10.91
C GLU A 138 6.82 -2.61 10.48
N THR A 139 6.95 -3.50 11.45
CA THR A 139 7.47 -4.86 11.25
C THR A 139 6.37 -5.89 11.06
N ARG A 140 5.12 -5.55 11.39
CA ARG A 140 3.95 -6.45 11.26
C ARG A 140 3.71 -6.92 9.83
N PHE A 141 4.14 -6.14 8.84
CA PHE A 141 4.11 -6.50 7.43
C PHE A 141 4.89 -7.79 7.14
N SER A 142 6.08 -7.95 7.74
CA SER A 142 6.97 -9.10 7.50
C SER A 142 6.33 -10.43 7.89
N ALA A 143 5.65 -10.48 9.04
CA ALA A 143 4.97 -11.68 9.51
C ALA A 143 3.80 -12.08 8.59
N SER A 144 3.02 -11.08 8.14
CA SER A 144 1.86 -11.30 7.26
C SER A 144 2.32 -11.79 5.88
N VAL A 145 3.37 -11.18 5.32
CA VAL A 145 3.98 -11.62 4.06
C VAL A 145 4.49 -13.05 4.17
N GLN A 146 5.27 -13.37 5.21
CA GLN A 146 5.80 -14.72 5.41
C GLN A 146 4.70 -15.79 5.52
N GLN A 147 3.60 -15.47 6.19
CA GLN A 147 2.45 -16.35 6.30
C GLN A 147 1.83 -16.64 4.92
N ILE A 148 1.60 -15.60 4.12
CA ILE A 148 1.02 -15.73 2.78
C ILE A 148 1.97 -16.49 1.86
N THR A 149 3.27 -16.17 1.87
CA THR A 149 4.30 -16.89 1.09
C THR A 149 4.22 -18.40 1.36
N SER A 150 4.16 -18.76 2.64
CA SER A 150 4.13 -20.17 3.06
C SER A 150 2.88 -20.90 2.57
N ARG A 151 1.71 -20.25 2.68
CA ARG A 151 0.43 -20.80 2.18
C ARG A 151 0.43 -20.94 0.67
N PHE A 152 0.91 -19.91 -0.04
CA PHE A 152 0.99 -19.89 -1.49
C PHE A 152 1.87 -21.03 -2.03
N GLN A 153 3.06 -21.20 -1.46
CA GLN A 153 3.97 -22.30 -1.80
C GLN A 153 3.35 -23.67 -1.52
N SER A 154 2.61 -23.81 -0.41
CA SER A 154 1.91 -25.05 -0.07
C SER A 154 0.85 -25.39 -1.12
N ILE A 155 -0.02 -24.44 -1.48
CA ILE A 155 -1.05 -24.63 -2.53
C ILE A 155 -0.41 -24.96 -3.87
N GLN A 156 0.66 -24.26 -4.27
CA GLN A 156 1.40 -24.55 -5.50
C GLN A 156 1.95 -25.98 -5.51
N ALA A 157 2.54 -26.45 -4.40
CA ALA A 157 3.07 -27.80 -4.29
C ALA A 157 1.95 -28.86 -4.39
N THR A 158 0.86 -28.67 -3.65
CA THR A 158 -0.29 -29.58 -3.67
C THR A 158 -0.97 -29.63 -5.04
N ALA A 159 -1.19 -28.48 -5.69
CA ALA A 159 -1.77 -28.42 -7.02
C ALA A 159 -0.92 -29.14 -8.08
N LYS A 160 0.41 -28.96 -8.04
CA LYS A 160 1.35 -29.67 -8.93
C LYS A 160 1.28 -31.18 -8.74
N GLU A 161 1.24 -31.66 -7.51
CA GLU A 161 1.18 -33.09 -7.21
C GLU A 161 -0.16 -33.72 -7.66
N LEU A 162 -1.27 -33.01 -7.48
CA LEU A 162 -2.59 -33.47 -7.92
C LEU A 162 -2.68 -33.58 -9.45
N VAL A 163 -2.18 -32.58 -10.18
CA VAL A 163 -2.15 -32.64 -11.66
C VAL A 163 -1.30 -33.80 -12.16
N LYS A 164 -0.15 -34.06 -11.52
CA LYS A 164 0.69 -35.23 -11.84
C LYS A 164 -0.06 -36.55 -11.61
N ASN A 165 -0.79 -36.66 -10.50
CA ASN A 165 -1.57 -37.85 -10.17
C ASN A 165 -2.75 -38.09 -11.13
N VAL A 166 -3.51 -37.03 -11.45
CA VAL A 166 -4.61 -37.10 -12.43
C VAL A 166 -4.09 -37.52 -13.81
N ASN A 167 -2.99 -36.93 -14.27
CA ASN A 167 -2.36 -37.30 -15.54
C ASN A 167 -1.89 -38.76 -15.58
N LYS A 168 -1.34 -39.27 -14.46
CA LYS A 168 -0.94 -40.67 -14.35
C LYS A 168 -2.14 -41.61 -14.44
N GLN A 169 -3.23 -41.30 -13.73
CA GLN A 169 -4.47 -42.09 -13.76
C GLN A 169 -5.13 -42.12 -15.14
N TRP A 170 -5.11 -40.99 -15.85
CA TRP A 170 -5.63 -40.90 -17.21
C TRP A 170 -4.85 -41.82 -18.16
N ARG A 171 -3.52 -41.80 -18.10
CA ARG A 171 -2.67 -42.71 -18.89
C ARG A 171 -2.96 -44.18 -18.60
N THR A 172 -3.14 -44.56 -17.34
CA THR A 172 -3.48 -45.94 -16.97
C THR A 172 -4.88 -46.35 -17.40
N THR A 173 -5.85 -45.42 -17.43
CA THR A 173 -7.24 -45.71 -17.86
C THR A 173 -7.34 -45.82 -19.40
N GLN A 174 -6.49 -45.13 -20.15
CA GLN A 174 -6.46 -45.19 -21.63
C GLN A 174 -5.67 -46.40 -22.18
N LEU A 175 -4.82 -47.02 -21.35
CA LEU A 175 -4.01 -48.19 -21.71
C LEU A 175 -4.62 -49.52 -21.24
N SER A 176 -5.74 -49.48 -20.50
CA SER A 176 -6.51 -50.64 -20.03
C SER A 176 -7.75 -50.85 -20.89
#